data_AF-A0A392PSI8-F1
#
_entry.id   AF-A0A392PSI8-F1
#
_cell.length_a   1.000
_cell.length_b   1.000
_cell.length_c   1.000
_cell.angle_alpha   90.00
_cell.angle_beta   90.00
_cell.angle_gamma   90.00
#
_symmetry.space_group_name_H-M   'P 1'
#
loop_
_entity.id
_entity.type
_entity.pdbx_description
1 polymer ?
#
loop_
_entity_poly.entity_id
_entity_poly.type
_entity_poly.pdbx_seq_one_letter_code
_entity_poly.pdbx_strand_id
1 'polypeptide(L)' 'MGKIRGNRIKLDSENLVLTAGATSANEILMFCLADPGEAFILPTPYYPG' A
#
# COMPACT_ATOMS: atom_id res chain seq x y z
N MET A 1 6.03 8.35 -10.81
CA MET A 1 6.88 7.52 -9.90
C MET A 1 8.21 7.03 -10.52
N GLY A 2 8.25 6.50 -11.75
CA GLY A 2 9.51 5.99 -12.34
C GLY A 2 10.67 7.00 -12.35
N LYS A 3 10.39 8.24 -12.78
CA LYS A 3 11.39 9.34 -12.81
C LYS A 3 11.94 9.72 -11.43
N ILE A 4 11.09 9.71 -10.40
CA ILE A 4 11.45 10.03 -9.00
C ILE A 4 12.42 8.97 -8.45
N ARG A 5 12.27 7.71 -8.91
CA ARG A 5 13.15 6.59 -8.54
C ARG A 5 14.32 6.40 -9.53
N GLY A 6 14.65 7.44 -10.30
CA GLY A 6 15.78 7.43 -11.25
C GLY A 6 15.62 6.45 -12.42
N ASN A 7 14.37 6.15 -12.83
CA ASN A 7 14.03 5.16 -13.86
C ASN A 7 14.59 3.75 -13.61
N ARG A 8 14.97 3.42 -12.37
CA ARG A 8 15.52 2.11 -12.01
C ARG A 8 14.47 0.99 -11.98
N ILE A 9 13.19 1.34 -12.08
CA ILE A 9 12.07 0.42 -11.96
C ILE A 9 10.98 0.83 -12.94
N LYS A 10 10.47 -0.16 -13.69
CA LYS A 10 9.29 -0.03 -14.53
C LYS A 10 8.06 -0.32 -13.67
N LEU A 11 7.08 0.57 -13.72
CA LEU A 11 5.77 0.34 -13.11
C LEU A 11 4.83 -0.08 -14.23
N ASP A 12 4.21 -1.23 -14.08
CA ASP A 12 3.21 -1.72 -15.00
C ASP A 12 1.85 -1.07 -14.69
N SER A 13 1.24 -0.43 -15.69
CA SER A 13 -0.04 0.27 -15.52
C SER A 13 -1.18 -0.67 -15.19
N GLU A 14 -1.12 -1.91 -15.67
CA GLU A 14 -2.15 -2.91 -15.40
C GLU A 14 -2.18 -3.35 -13.93
N ASN A 15 -1.07 -3.13 -13.21
CA ASN A 15 -0.93 -3.42 -11.79
C ASN A 15 -1.03 -2.15 -10.90
N LEU A 16 -1.50 -1.03 -11.46
CA LEU A 16 -1.64 0.24 -10.73
C LEU A 16 -3.12 0.57 -10.49
N VAL A 17 -3.53 0.58 -9.22
CA VAL A 17 -4.87 1.00 -8.81
C VAL A 17 -4.82 2.38 -8.17
N LEU A 18 -5.65 3.31 -8.65
CA LEU A 18 -5.79 4.64 -8.07
C LEU A 18 -6.80 4.59 -6.91
N THR A 19 -6.44 5.17 -5.78
CA THR A 19 -7.27 5.24 -4.56
C THR A 19 -7.48 6.69 -4.13
N ALA A 20 -8.43 6.92 -3.22
CA ALA A 20 -8.66 8.22 -2.59
C ALA A 20 -7.62 8.52 -1.48
N GLY A 21 -6.33 8.45 -1.84
CA GLY A 21 -5.20 8.66 -0.93
C GLY A 21 -4.66 7.38 -0.28
N ALA A 22 -3.62 7.56 0.54
CA ALA A 22 -2.89 6.47 1.16
C ALA A 22 -3.70 5.72 2.24
N THR A 23 -4.53 6.43 3.02
CA THR A 23 -5.39 5.80 4.03
C THR A 23 -6.36 4.80 3.41
N SER A 24 -7.02 5.19 2.30
CA SER A 24 -7.91 4.28 1.57
C SER A 24 -7.15 3.10 0.95
N ALA A 25 -5.92 3.31 0.46
CA ALA A 25 -5.09 2.21 -0.03
C ALA A 25 -4.71 1.21 1.08
N ASN A 26 -4.37 1.70 2.27
CA ASN A 26 -4.06 0.85 3.42
C ASN A 26 -5.27 -0.03 3.79
N GLU A 27 -6.47 0.56 3.86
CA GLU A 27 -7.70 -0.17 4.17
C GLU A 27 -8.03 -1.24 3.11
N ILE A 28 -7.91 -0.91 1.81
CA ILE A 28 -8.12 -1.88 0.73
C ILE A 28 -7.15 -3.06 0.87
N LEU A 29 -5.86 -2.79 1.14
CA LEU A 29 -4.87 -3.84 1.32
C LEU A 29 -5.20 -4.72 2.53
N MET A 30 -5.68 -4.15 3.63
CA MET A 30 -6.11 -4.92 4.80
C MET A 30 -7.26 -5.87 4.45
N PHE A 31 -8.30 -5.38 3.75
CA PHE A 31 -9.42 -6.20 3.30
C PHE A 31 -9.04 -7.30 2.31
N CYS A 32 -8.04 -7.07 1.46
CA CYS A 32 -7.61 -8.06 0.47
C CYS A 32 -6.70 -9.15 1.04
N LEU A 33 -6.01 -8.87 2.14
CA LEU A 33 -4.90 -9.71 2.63
C LEU A 33 -5.18 -10.42 3.96
N ALA A 34 -6.22 -10.03 4.69
CA ALA A 34 -6.54 -10.59 5.99
C ALA A 34 -8.04 -10.74 6.22
N ASP A 35 -8.43 -11.84 6.85
CA ASP A 35 -9.79 -12.07 7.31
C ASP A 35 -10.03 -11.48 8.72
N PRO A 36 -11.31 -11.26 9.12
CA PRO A 36 -11.63 -10.84 10.48
C PRO A 36 -11.07 -11.82 11.53
N GLY A 37 -10.23 -11.31 12.43
CA GLY A 37 -9.55 -12.08 13.47
C GLY A 37 -8.07 -12.36 13.19
N GLU A 38 -7.60 -12.11 11.96
CA GLU A 38 -6.18 -12.10 11.63
C GLU A 38 -5.53 -10.75 11.96
N ALA A 39 -4.20 -10.69 11.92
CA ALA A 39 -3.45 -9.51 12.36
C ALA A 39 -2.23 -9.22 11.46
N PHE A 40 -1.94 -7.92 11.32
CA PHE A 40 -0.70 -7.42 10.72
C PHE A 40 0.31 -7.07 11.82
N ILE A 41 1.60 -7.31 11.57
CA ILE A 41 2.68 -6.89 12.46
C ILE A 41 3.18 -5.52 11.98
N LEU A 42 3.19 -4.53 12.88
CA LEU A 42 3.69 -3.18 12.63
C LEU A 42 4.94 -2.91 13.46
N PRO A 43 6.05 -2.43 12.85
CA PRO A 43 7.24 -2.05 13.60
C PRO A 43 6.98 -0.77 14.42
N THR A 44 7.51 -0.72 15.64
CA THR A 44 7.41 0.47 16.51
C THR A 44 8.65 1.37 16.40
N PRO A 45 8.51 2.70 16.34
CA PRO A 45 7.26 3.47 16.31
C PRO A 45 6.62 3.49 14.91
N TYR A 46 5.29 3.62 14.85
CA TYR A 46 4.53 3.68 13.59
C TYR A 46 3.65 4.93 13.52
N TYR A 47 3.15 5.23 12.32
CA TYR A 47 2.16 6.29 12.10
C TYR A 47 0.80 5.87 12.67
N PRO A 48 0.20 6.62 13.62
CA PRO A 48 -0.96 6.15 14.39
C PRO A 48 -2.30 6.17 13.65
N GLY A 49 -2.35 6.59 12.38
CA GLY A 49 -3.58 6.76 11.61
C GLY A 49 -3.68 5.90 10.36
#